data_AF-A0A6S6ZKP1-F1
#
_entry.id   AF-A0A6S6ZKP1-F1
#
_cell.length_a   1.000
_cell.length_b   1.000
_cell.length_c   1.000
_cell.angle_alpha   90.00
_cell.angle_beta   90.00
_cell.angle_gamma   90.00
#
_symmetry.space_group_name_H-M   'P 1'
#
loop_
_entity.id
_entity.type
_entity.pdbx_description
1 polymer ?
#
loop_
_entity_poly.entity_id
_entity_poly.type
_entity_poly.pdbx_seq_one_letter_code
_entity_poly.pdbx_strand_id
1 'polypeptide(L)'
;MGAKVSTVMSSGGATSRRGPPTDFAGPAAGRERRLDIHVFAAATGDLAAGRAWERSVWRDARVLIAECPAPHLAASIESALRTVAASVARDRGWQAAGTVSFSLDDRSGVFRVIDAQARARTPDMPVAEHDPIAPHVLEVRIDGCGDRRLPCTHLMVCGATRGEVLRRAYRALSELPGPAGVDRAFLMERIASRAFCSGMTGTRLDQAVG
;
A
#
# COMPACT_ATOMS: atom_id res chain seq x y z
N MET A 1 17.30 -3.01 -21.99
CA MET A 1 16.47 -1.83 -22.26
C MET A 1 16.14 -1.21 -20.90
N GLY A 2 16.85 -0.14 -20.52
CA GLY A 2 16.87 0.38 -19.16
C GLY A 2 15.59 1.13 -18.79
N ALA A 3 15.02 0.83 -17.64
CA ALA A 3 13.89 1.58 -17.09
C ALA A 3 14.35 3.01 -16.76
N LYS A 4 13.62 4.02 -17.26
CA LYS A 4 13.86 5.43 -16.92
C LYS A 4 13.34 5.70 -15.52
N VAL A 5 14.26 5.91 -14.58
CA VAL A 5 13.98 6.40 -13.23
C VAL A 5 14.05 7.92 -13.26
N SER A 6 13.00 8.61 -12.83
CA SER A 6 13.01 10.06 -12.61
C SER A 6 12.83 10.36 -11.12
N THR A 7 13.90 10.79 -10.46
CA THR A 7 13.89 11.23 -9.06
C THR A 7 13.53 12.72 -9.02
N VAL A 8 12.44 13.09 -8.35
CA VAL A 8 12.12 14.49 -8.03
C VAL A 8 12.55 14.75 -6.60
N MET A 9 13.50 15.66 -6.41
CA MET A 9 13.89 16.17 -5.10
C MET A 9 12.88 17.24 -4.65
N SER A 10 12.34 17.09 -3.45
CA SER A 10 11.51 18.12 -2.82
C SER A 10 12.42 19.14 -2.13
N SER A 11 12.77 20.23 -2.81
CA SER A 11 13.30 21.43 -2.16
C SER A 11 12.14 22.24 -1.59
N GLY A 12 12.12 22.40 -0.26
CA GLY A 12 11.20 23.31 0.42
C GLY A 12 11.37 24.75 -0.08
N GLY A 13 10.24 25.44 -0.23
CA GLY A 13 10.19 26.85 -0.62
C GLY A 13 9.18 27.07 -1.74
N ALA A 14 7.92 27.32 -1.37
CA ALA A 14 6.90 27.80 -2.29
C ALA A 14 7.26 29.20 -2.79
N THR A 15 7.96 29.29 -3.92
CA THR A 15 7.89 30.44 -4.83
C THR A 15 7.82 29.90 -6.25
N SER A 16 6.79 30.33 -6.98
CA SER A 16 6.52 29.86 -8.34
C SER A 16 7.64 30.25 -9.29
N ARG A 17 8.51 29.31 -9.63
CA ARG A 17 9.34 29.40 -10.83
C ARG A 17 8.93 28.29 -11.77
N ARG A 18 8.19 28.67 -12.81
CA ARG A 18 7.70 27.80 -13.87
C ARG A 18 8.92 27.34 -14.69
N GLY A 19 9.42 26.14 -14.39
CA GLY A 19 10.42 25.45 -15.22
C GLY A 19 9.86 25.08 -16.60
N PRO A 20 10.71 24.65 -17.55
CA PRO A 20 10.29 24.39 -18.92
C PRO A 20 9.26 23.26 -18.98
N PRO A 21 8.36 23.25 -19.99
CA PRO A 21 7.28 22.29 -20.07
C PRO A 21 7.89 20.91 -20.29
N THR A 22 7.84 20.08 -19.26
CA THR A 22 7.97 18.63 -19.44
C THR A 22 6.57 18.15 -19.75
N ASP A 23 6.30 17.89 -21.03
CA ASP A 23 5.06 17.29 -21.54
C ASP A 23 4.90 15.82 -21.12
N PHE A 24 5.22 15.51 -19.87
CA PHE A 24 4.75 14.30 -19.20
C PHE A 24 3.58 14.70 -18.33
N ALA A 25 2.44 14.97 -18.97
CA ALA A 25 1.16 14.85 -18.28
C ALA A 25 1.15 13.45 -17.65
N GLY A 26 1.19 13.39 -16.32
CA GLY A 26 1.06 12.13 -15.60
C GLY A 26 -0.23 11.42 -16.01
N PRO A 27 -0.36 10.11 -15.75
CA PRO A 27 -1.60 9.36 -15.91
C PRO A 27 -2.74 10.17 -15.30
N ALA A 28 -3.87 10.21 -16.00
CA ALA A 28 -5.07 10.88 -15.50
C ALA A 28 -5.35 10.45 -14.06
N ALA A 29 -5.51 11.42 -13.17
CA ALA A 29 -5.81 11.19 -11.76
C ALA A 29 -6.96 10.19 -11.64
N GLY A 30 -6.73 9.10 -10.90
CA GLY A 30 -7.75 8.07 -10.68
C GLY A 30 -7.68 6.85 -11.60
N ARG A 31 -6.50 6.42 -12.06
CA ARG A 31 -6.27 5.06 -12.60
C ARG A 31 -5.01 4.36 -12.05
N GLU A 32 -4.34 5.00 -11.10
CA GLU A 32 -3.08 4.51 -10.55
C GLU A 32 -3.34 3.57 -9.36
N ARG A 33 -2.69 2.41 -9.39
CA ARG A 33 -2.57 1.50 -8.25
C ARG A 33 -1.67 2.14 -7.21
N ARG A 34 -1.93 1.90 -5.93
CA ARG A 34 -1.11 2.41 -4.84
C ARG A 34 -0.45 1.27 -4.09
N LEU A 35 0.87 1.24 -4.16
CA LEU A 35 1.70 0.14 -3.70
C LEU A 35 2.66 0.64 -2.62
N ASP A 36 2.78 -0.10 -1.53
CA ASP A 36 3.70 0.17 -0.45
C ASP A 36 4.77 -0.93 -0.41
N ILE A 37 6.03 -0.53 -0.30
CA ILE A 37 7.14 -1.42 0.03
C ILE A 37 7.63 -1.07 1.42
N HIS A 38 7.54 -2.03 2.33
CA HIS A 38 8.18 -1.92 3.64
C HIS A 38 9.66 -2.18 3.51
N VAL A 39 10.49 -1.29 4.05
CA VAL A 39 11.94 -1.46 4.11
C VAL A 39 12.35 -1.55 5.57
N PHE A 40 13.15 -2.56 5.88
CA PHE A 40 13.62 -2.88 7.22
C PHE A 40 15.11 -2.65 7.28
N ALA A 41 15.55 -1.80 8.20
CA ALA A 41 16.96 -1.63 8.52
C ALA A 41 17.35 -2.62 9.62
N ALA A 42 18.31 -3.50 9.32
CA ALA A 42 18.92 -4.39 10.27
C ALA A 42 19.90 -3.63 11.19
N ALA A 43 20.23 -4.23 12.34
CA ALA A 43 21.19 -3.65 13.28
C ALA A 43 22.61 -3.48 12.67
N THR A 44 22.95 -4.29 11.65
CA THR A 44 24.21 -4.21 10.89
C THR A 44 24.25 -3.05 9.90
N GLY A 45 23.12 -2.37 9.67
CA GLY A 45 22.96 -1.34 8.63
C GLY A 45 22.47 -1.89 7.29
N ASP A 46 22.28 -3.20 7.16
CA ASP A 46 21.70 -3.80 5.95
C ASP A 46 20.23 -3.43 5.80
N LEU A 47 19.79 -3.18 4.56
CA LEU A 47 18.40 -2.85 4.24
C LEU A 47 17.75 -3.99 3.48
N ALA A 48 16.60 -4.45 3.97
CA ALA A 48 15.77 -5.45 3.31
C ALA A 48 14.43 -4.86 2.89
N ALA A 49 14.08 -4.99 1.61
CA ALA A 49 12.76 -4.61 1.10
C ALA A 49 11.80 -5.81 1.14
N GLY A 50 10.61 -5.63 1.73
CA GLY A 50 9.51 -6.60 1.76
C GLY A 50 8.82 -6.76 0.40
N ARG A 51 7.72 -7.52 0.37
CA ARG A 51 6.89 -7.67 -0.83
C ARG A 51 6.02 -6.43 -1.04
N ALA A 52 5.42 -6.32 -2.22
CA ALA A 52 4.47 -5.26 -2.52
C ALA A 52 3.15 -5.46 -1.79
N TRP A 53 2.79 -4.45 -1.00
CA TRP A 53 1.47 -4.29 -0.41
C TRP A 53 0.63 -3.40 -1.31
N GLU A 54 -0.51 -3.89 -1.77
CA GLU A 54 -1.47 -3.06 -2.48
C GLU A 54 -2.53 -2.52 -1.55
N ARG A 55 -2.57 -1.20 -1.47
CA ARG A 55 -3.66 -0.47 -0.84
C ARG A 55 -4.86 -0.54 -1.78
N SER A 56 -5.72 -1.52 -1.58
CA SER A 56 -6.66 -1.95 -2.61
C SER A 56 -7.98 -1.21 -2.56
N VAL A 57 -8.44 -0.84 -1.37
CA VAL A 57 -9.70 -0.12 -1.18
C VAL A 57 -9.46 1.11 -0.32
N TRP A 58 -9.97 2.24 -0.79
CA TRP A 58 -9.79 3.54 -0.16
C TRP A 58 -11.13 4.25 -0.02
N ARG A 59 -11.33 5.00 1.06
CA ARG A 59 -12.52 5.83 1.26
C ARG A 59 -12.17 7.03 2.14
N ASP A 60 -12.61 8.22 1.74
CA ASP A 60 -12.35 9.48 2.47
C ASP A 60 -10.87 9.69 2.83
N ALA A 61 -9.98 9.39 1.89
CA ALA A 61 -8.52 9.43 2.04
C ALA A 61 -7.92 8.41 3.05
N ARG A 62 -8.68 7.39 3.45
CA ARG A 62 -8.22 6.27 4.28
C ARG A 62 -8.04 5.02 3.42
N VAL A 63 -7.06 4.21 3.77
CA VAL A 63 -6.96 2.82 3.28
C VAL A 63 -7.84 1.96 4.17
N LEU A 64 -8.81 1.28 3.57
CA LEU A 64 -9.70 0.34 4.25
C LEU A 64 -9.25 -1.11 4.09
N ILE A 65 -8.70 -1.46 2.92
CA ILE A 65 -8.20 -2.81 2.65
C ILE A 65 -6.81 -2.69 2.02
N ALA A 66 -5.83 -3.39 2.59
CA ALA A 66 -4.53 -3.59 1.99
C ALA A 66 -4.23 -5.09 1.86
N GLU A 67 -3.62 -5.51 0.75
CA GLU A 67 -3.32 -6.93 0.50
C GLU A 67 -1.87 -7.14 0.06
N CYS A 68 -1.28 -8.24 0.51
CA CYS A 68 0.06 -8.68 0.16
C CYS A 68 0.04 -10.18 -0.18
N PRO A 69 0.63 -10.61 -1.30
CA PRO A 69 1.20 -9.80 -2.37
C PRO A 69 0.13 -9.00 -3.13
N ALA A 70 0.55 -7.90 -3.76
CA ALA A 70 -0.27 -7.13 -4.67
C ALA A 70 -0.81 -8.00 -5.82
N PRO A 71 -2.15 -8.12 -6.03
CA PRO A 71 -2.72 -8.98 -7.05
C PRO A 71 -2.28 -8.56 -8.46
N HIS A 72 -1.98 -9.52 -9.32
CA HIS A 72 -1.61 -9.27 -10.73
C HIS A 72 -0.44 -8.29 -10.91
N LEU A 73 0.39 -8.10 -9.89
CA LEU A 73 1.62 -7.33 -10.05
C LEU A 73 2.67 -8.20 -10.73
N ALA A 74 3.22 -7.74 -11.84
CA ALA A 74 4.30 -8.44 -12.52
C ALA A 74 5.55 -8.49 -11.62
N ALA A 75 6.17 -9.66 -11.50
CA ALA A 75 7.35 -9.86 -10.66
C ALA A 75 8.52 -8.91 -11.01
N SER A 76 8.66 -8.54 -12.29
CA SER A 76 9.65 -7.56 -12.75
C SER A 76 9.39 -6.15 -12.21
N ILE A 77 8.11 -5.74 -12.17
CA ILE A 77 7.71 -4.45 -11.60
C ILE A 77 7.92 -4.48 -10.08
N GLU A 78 7.49 -5.53 -9.39
CA GLU A 78 7.71 -5.68 -7.96
C GLU A 78 9.20 -5.61 -7.61
N SER A 79 10.06 -6.32 -8.35
CA SER A 79 11.52 -6.26 -8.17
C SER A 79 12.06 -4.84 -8.35
N ALA A 80 11.54 -4.08 -9.33
CA ALA A 80 11.94 -2.70 -9.55
C ALA A 80 11.50 -1.78 -8.39
N LEU A 81 10.27 -1.93 -7.91
CA LEU A 81 9.75 -1.18 -6.76
C LEU A 81 10.57 -1.45 -5.51
N ARG A 82 10.91 -2.72 -5.23
CA ARG A 82 11.75 -3.13 -4.09
C ARG A 82 13.15 -2.53 -4.17
N THR A 83 13.74 -2.53 -5.36
CA THR A 83 15.06 -1.93 -5.60
C THR A 83 15.04 -0.42 -5.34
N VAL A 84 14.03 0.28 -5.87
CA VAL A 84 13.88 1.72 -5.66
C VAL A 84 13.61 2.04 -4.19
N ALA A 85 12.76 1.26 -3.52
CA ALA A 85 12.46 1.45 -2.10
C ALA A 85 13.72 1.30 -1.22
N ALA A 86 14.53 0.26 -1.49
CA ALA A 86 15.80 0.07 -0.79
C ALA A 86 16.80 1.20 -1.07
N SER A 87 16.84 1.73 -2.30
CA SER A 87 17.66 2.91 -2.63
C SER A 87 17.21 4.14 -1.84
N VAL A 88 15.92 4.44 -1.84
CA VAL A 88 15.35 5.58 -1.11
C VAL A 88 15.67 5.51 0.39
N ALA A 89 15.52 4.32 1.00
CA ALA A 89 15.84 4.12 2.40
C ALA A 89 17.33 4.32 2.70
N ARG A 90 18.22 3.86 1.82
CA ARG A 90 19.67 4.04 1.93
C ARG A 90 20.06 5.51 1.82
N ASP A 91 19.57 6.18 0.78
CA ASP A 91 19.90 7.59 0.50
C ASP A 91 19.41 8.52 1.61
N ARG A 92 18.31 8.15 2.29
CA ARG A 92 17.77 8.87 3.44
C ARG A 92 18.31 8.40 4.79
N GLY A 93 19.24 7.44 4.81
CA GLY A 93 19.88 6.94 6.04
C GLY A 93 18.91 6.32 7.06
N TRP A 94 17.93 5.53 6.59
CA TRP A 94 16.96 4.90 7.50
C TRP A 94 17.64 3.93 8.47
N GLN A 95 17.27 4.03 9.75
CA GLN A 95 17.82 3.20 10.84
C GLN A 95 16.80 2.25 11.47
N ALA A 96 15.55 2.29 11.00
CA ALA A 96 14.46 1.45 11.45
C ALA A 96 13.55 1.10 10.26
N ALA A 97 12.41 0.46 10.53
CA ALA A 97 11.42 0.20 9.50
C ALA A 97 10.90 1.50 8.88
N GLY A 98 10.58 1.46 7.61
CA GLY A 98 9.85 2.52 6.94
C GLY A 98 9.05 1.98 5.77
N THR A 99 8.28 2.86 5.16
CA THR A 99 7.44 2.53 4.00
C THR A 99 7.71 3.51 2.88
N VAL A 100 7.98 2.98 1.69
CA VAL A 100 8.01 3.76 0.46
C VAL A 100 6.74 3.47 -0.32
N SER A 101 5.94 4.50 -0.55
CA SER A 101 4.68 4.43 -1.27
C SER A 101 4.87 4.85 -2.71
N PHE A 102 4.25 4.11 -3.61
CA PHE A 102 4.31 4.28 -5.04
C PHE A 102 2.92 4.45 -5.63
N SER A 103 2.82 5.26 -6.68
CA SER A 103 1.72 5.16 -7.63
C SER A 103 2.19 4.41 -8.88
N LEU A 104 1.37 3.50 -9.40
CA LEU A 104 1.65 2.67 -10.57
C LEU A 104 0.52 2.81 -11.59
N ASP A 105 0.84 3.22 -12.80
CA ASP A 105 -0.07 3.10 -13.93
C ASP A 105 0.01 1.69 -14.53
N ASP A 106 -1.03 0.91 -14.30
CA ASP A 106 -1.15 -0.47 -14.74
C ASP A 106 -1.14 -0.63 -16.27
N ARG A 107 -1.46 0.42 -17.05
CA ARG A 107 -1.40 0.35 -18.53
C ARG A 107 0.01 0.49 -19.07
N SER A 108 0.77 1.44 -18.53
CA SER A 108 2.12 1.75 -19.02
C SER A 108 3.23 1.04 -18.24
N GLY A 109 2.93 0.53 -17.04
CA GLY A 109 3.92 0.00 -16.10
C GLY A 109 4.77 1.09 -15.44
N VAL A 110 4.49 2.37 -15.70
CA VAL A 110 5.24 3.49 -15.12
C VAL A 110 4.81 3.68 -13.67
N PHE A 111 5.79 3.75 -12.78
CA PHE A 111 5.56 4.05 -11.36
C PHE A 111 6.32 5.28 -10.89
N ARG A 112 5.83 5.90 -9.81
CA ARG A 112 6.44 7.06 -9.16
C ARG A 112 6.44 6.87 -7.65
N VAL A 113 7.48 7.33 -6.97
CA VAL A 113 7.47 7.48 -5.52
C VAL A 113 6.56 8.65 -5.18
N ILE A 114 5.55 8.41 -4.35
CA ILE A 114 4.60 9.43 -3.89
C ILE A 114 4.81 9.81 -2.43
N ASP A 115 5.37 8.88 -1.63
CA ASP A 115 5.73 9.14 -0.24
C ASP A 115 6.84 8.18 0.21
N ALA A 116 7.61 8.58 1.22
CA ALA A 116 8.63 7.75 1.84
C ALA A 116 8.80 8.17 3.30
N GLN A 117 8.24 7.36 4.20
CA GLN A 117 8.19 7.65 5.63
C GLN A 117 8.99 6.61 6.41
N ALA A 118 9.98 7.09 7.16
CA ALA A 118 10.68 6.27 8.15
C ALA A 118 9.93 6.30 9.47
N ARG A 119 9.90 5.16 10.17
CA ARG A 119 9.52 5.13 11.59
C ARG A 119 10.71 5.62 12.41
N ALA A 120 10.46 6.51 13.37
CA ALA A 120 11.50 6.93 14.30
C ALA A 120 11.97 5.73 15.14
N ARG A 121 13.28 5.57 15.26
CA ARG A 121 13.89 4.54 16.12
C ARG A 121 13.88 5.05 17.56
N THR A 122 13.25 4.30 18.46
CA THR A 122 13.41 4.50 19.91
C THR A 122 14.40 3.48 20.48
N PRO A 123 15.15 3.80 21.54
CA PRO A 123 16.19 2.91 22.10
C PRO A 123 15.68 1.52 22.45
N ASP A 124 14.44 1.42 22.91
CA ASP A 124 13.81 0.17 23.36
C ASP A 124 13.02 -0.54 22.25
N MET A 125 13.03 -0.02 21.01
CA MET A 125 12.32 -0.66 19.91
C MET A 125 13.08 -1.90 19.45
N PRO A 126 12.44 -3.09 19.40
CA PRO A 126 13.05 -4.26 18.80
C PRO A 126 13.40 -3.97 17.34
N VAL A 127 14.46 -4.62 16.84
CA VAL A 127 14.81 -4.54 15.41
C VAL A 127 13.60 -4.99 14.60
N ALA A 128 13.25 -4.23 13.57
CA ALA A 128 12.04 -4.50 12.82
C ALA A 128 12.16 -5.85 12.08
N GLU A 129 11.31 -6.80 12.45
CA GLU A 129 11.20 -8.09 11.78
C GLU A 129 10.52 -7.95 10.41
N HIS A 130 10.94 -8.81 9.49
CA HIS A 130 10.56 -8.79 8.08
C HIS A 130 9.07 -9.06 7.84
N ASP A 131 8.64 -8.70 6.62
CA ASP A 131 7.31 -8.92 6.02
C ASP A 131 6.68 -10.27 6.44
N PRO A 132 5.36 -10.34 6.70
CA PRO A 132 4.74 -11.54 7.26
C PRO A 132 5.06 -12.81 6.46
N ILE A 133 5.39 -13.87 7.19
CA ILE A 133 5.83 -15.17 6.66
C ILE A 133 4.75 -15.82 5.77
N ALA A 134 3.47 -15.49 5.99
CA ALA A 134 2.36 -16.07 5.25
C ALA A 134 2.38 -15.69 3.75
N PRO A 135 2.04 -16.62 2.84
CA PRO A 135 2.00 -16.36 1.40
C PRO A 135 1.02 -15.26 0.99
N HIS A 136 -0.11 -15.15 1.68
CA HIS A 136 -1.10 -14.11 1.45
C HIS A 136 -1.56 -13.51 2.77
N VAL A 137 -1.66 -12.19 2.81
CA VAL A 137 -2.10 -11.40 3.95
C VAL A 137 -3.05 -10.31 3.48
N LEU A 138 -4.12 -10.11 4.23
CA LEU A 138 -5.08 -9.04 4.05
C LEU A 138 -5.21 -8.27 5.37
N GLU A 139 -4.97 -6.97 5.30
CA GLU A 139 -5.24 -6.05 6.39
C GLU A 139 -6.54 -5.30 6.08
N VAL A 140 -7.48 -5.34 7.01
CA VAL A 140 -8.76 -4.65 6.92
C VAL A 140 -8.88 -3.69 8.09
N ARG A 141 -8.98 -2.40 7.78
CA ARG A 141 -9.30 -1.36 8.75
C ARG A 141 -10.81 -1.25 8.88
N ILE A 142 -11.29 -1.28 10.12
CA ILE A 142 -12.70 -1.22 10.49
C ILE A 142 -12.89 -0.05 11.44
N ASP A 143 -13.50 1.03 10.97
CA ASP A 143 -13.84 2.16 11.81
C ASP A 143 -15.21 1.91 12.49
N GLY A 144 -15.25 2.05 13.82
CA GLY A 144 -16.48 1.86 14.62
C GLY A 144 -17.42 3.07 14.61
N CYS A 145 -16.97 4.20 14.08
CA CYS A 145 -17.70 5.46 13.99
C CYS A 145 -17.09 6.34 12.89
N GLY A 146 -17.85 7.29 12.35
CA GLY A 146 -17.33 8.29 11.40
C GLY A 146 -16.30 9.25 12.00
N ASP A 147 -16.19 9.33 13.33
CA ASP A 147 -15.17 10.14 14.01
C ASP A 147 -13.79 9.46 13.96
N ARG A 148 -12.89 10.13 13.24
CA ARG A 148 -11.52 9.68 12.96
C ARG A 148 -10.61 9.70 14.17
N ARG A 149 -11.02 10.31 15.28
CA ARG A 149 -10.26 10.35 16.54
C ARG A 149 -10.53 9.14 17.41
N LEU A 150 -11.58 8.38 17.11
CA LEU A 150 -11.92 7.18 17.85
C LEU A 150 -11.08 5.99 17.40
N PRO A 151 -10.82 5.03 18.30
CA PRO A 151 -10.04 3.84 17.99
C PRO A 151 -10.70 3.04 16.86
N CYS A 152 -9.88 2.59 15.93
CA CYS A 152 -10.25 1.70 14.84
C CYS A 152 -9.74 0.29 15.12
N THR A 153 -10.45 -0.71 14.60
CA THR A 153 -10.01 -2.10 14.66
C THR A 153 -9.25 -2.45 13.38
N HIS A 154 -8.07 -3.01 13.51
CA HIS A 154 -7.32 -3.60 12.38
C HIS A 154 -7.45 -5.11 12.45
N LEU A 155 -8.07 -5.69 11.43
CA LEU A 155 -8.20 -7.13 11.25
C LEU A 155 -7.12 -7.59 10.26
N MET A 156 -6.19 -8.44 10.71
CA MET A 156 -5.18 -9.04 9.84
C MET A 156 -5.49 -10.51 9.62
N VAL A 157 -5.58 -10.93 8.36
CA VAL A 157 -5.96 -12.28 7.96
C VAL A 157 -4.87 -12.86 7.06
N CYS A 158 -4.38 -14.03 7.43
CA CYS A 158 -3.32 -14.73 6.71
C CYS A 158 -3.82 -16.07 6.15
N GLY A 159 -3.23 -16.51 5.03
CA GLY A 159 -3.59 -17.78 4.39
C GLY A 159 -2.61 -18.20 3.30
N ALA A 160 -2.79 -19.42 2.80
CA ALA A 160 -1.93 -19.95 1.73
C ALA A 160 -2.29 -19.36 0.36
N THR A 161 -3.57 -19.02 0.16
CA THR A 161 -4.07 -18.44 -1.10
C THR A 161 -4.88 -17.17 -0.86
N ARG A 162 -4.90 -16.26 -1.84
CA ARG A 162 -5.75 -15.07 -1.81
C ARG A 162 -7.21 -15.40 -1.54
N GLY A 163 -7.77 -16.39 -2.24
CA GLY A 163 -9.18 -16.77 -2.09
C GLY A 163 -9.52 -17.29 -0.68
N GLU A 164 -8.61 -18.02 -0.05
CA GLU A 164 -8.77 -18.43 1.35
C GLU A 164 -8.80 -17.23 2.30
N VAL A 165 -7.87 -16.29 2.13
CA VAL A 165 -7.78 -15.07 2.93
C VAL A 165 -9.07 -14.24 2.81
N LEU A 166 -9.59 -14.07 1.58
CA LEU A 166 -10.84 -13.34 1.35
C LEU A 166 -12.04 -14.01 2.05
N ARG A 167 -12.16 -15.34 1.98
CA ARG A 167 -13.23 -16.07 2.69
C ARG A 167 -13.13 -15.94 4.20
N ARG A 168 -11.92 -16.07 4.75
CA ARG A 168 -11.66 -15.90 6.20
C ARG A 168 -11.97 -14.47 6.65
N ALA A 169 -11.58 -13.46 5.87
CA ALA A 169 -11.88 -12.07 6.16
C ALA A 169 -13.38 -11.79 6.14
N TYR A 170 -14.09 -12.28 5.12
CA TYR A 170 -15.54 -12.15 5.05
C TYR A 170 -16.23 -12.76 6.28
N ARG A 171 -15.82 -13.98 6.66
CA ARG A 171 -16.36 -14.66 7.85
C ARG A 171 -16.08 -13.85 9.12
N ALA A 172 -14.84 -13.44 9.34
CA ALA A 172 -14.47 -12.64 10.51
C ALA A 172 -15.27 -11.32 10.59
N LEU A 173 -15.44 -10.62 9.46
CA LEU A 173 -16.27 -9.42 9.37
C LEU A 173 -17.74 -9.68 9.66
N SER A 174 -18.28 -10.84 9.27
CA SER A 174 -19.67 -11.21 9.58
C SER A 174 -19.89 -11.49 11.06
N GLU A 175 -18.88 -12.06 11.74
CA GLU A 175 -18.95 -12.50 13.14
C GLU A 175 -18.50 -11.43 14.15
N LEU A 176 -17.85 -10.35 13.69
CA LEU A 176 -17.32 -9.29 14.55
C LEU A 176 -18.42 -8.69 15.46
N PRO A 177 -18.20 -8.50 16.77
CA PRO A 177 -19.16 -7.85 17.65
C PRO A 177 -19.08 -6.31 17.56
N GLY A 178 -20.14 -5.62 18.00
CA GLY A 178 -20.13 -4.15 18.22
C GLY A 178 -20.46 -3.27 17.00
N PRO A 179 -20.47 -1.92 17.18
CA PRO A 179 -20.98 -0.95 16.21
C PRO A 179 -20.05 -0.68 15.02
N ALA A 180 -19.23 -1.65 14.61
CA ALA A 180 -18.49 -1.63 13.34
C ALA A 180 -19.39 -1.53 12.08
N GLY A 181 -20.65 -1.13 12.22
CA GLY A 181 -21.67 -1.11 11.18
C GLY A 181 -21.43 -0.09 10.07
N VAL A 182 -20.68 1.00 10.34
CA VAL A 182 -20.47 2.05 9.32
C VAL A 182 -19.69 1.51 8.12
N ASP A 183 -18.60 0.80 8.37
CA ASP A 183 -17.76 0.24 7.30
C ASP A 183 -18.04 -1.23 7.01
N ARG A 184 -18.64 -2.00 7.93
CA ARG A 184 -18.81 -3.46 7.75
C ARG A 184 -19.55 -3.81 6.46
N ALA A 185 -20.72 -3.21 6.21
CA ALA A 185 -21.51 -3.54 5.03
C ALA A 185 -20.71 -3.26 3.74
N PHE A 186 -20.07 -2.09 3.69
CA PHE A 186 -19.20 -1.69 2.59
C PHE A 186 -18.01 -2.66 2.40
N LEU A 187 -17.30 -3.01 3.48
CA LEU A 187 -16.16 -3.94 3.44
C LEU A 187 -16.58 -5.33 2.98
N MET A 188 -17.70 -5.84 3.49
CA MET A 188 -18.24 -7.15 3.11
C MET A 188 -18.67 -7.17 1.64
N GLU A 189 -19.35 -6.12 1.16
CA GLU A 189 -19.72 -5.96 -0.24
C GLU A 189 -18.48 -5.92 -1.14
N ARG A 190 -17.46 -5.15 -0.76
CA ARG A 190 -16.21 -5.05 -1.51
C ARG A 190 -15.49 -6.40 -1.58
N ILE A 191 -15.34 -7.10 -0.44
CA ILE A 191 -14.68 -8.41 -0.38
C ILE A 191 -15.43 -9.46 -1.20
N ALA A 192 -16.77 -9.44 -1.16
CA ALA A 192 -17.60 -10.37 -1.92
C ALA A 192 -17.73 -10.03 -3.42
N SER A 193 -17.39 -8.80 -3.81
CA SER A 193 -17.54 -8.37 -5.20
C SER A 193 -16.68 -9.21 -6.14
N ARG A 194 -17.26 -9.61 -7.29
CA ARG A 194 -16.53 -10.29 -8.36
C ARG A 194 -15.33 -9.46 -8.83
N ALA A 195 -15.50 -8.15 -8.84
CA ALA A 195 -14.48 -7.18 -9.21
C ALA A 195 -13.23 -7.33 -8.33
N PHE A 196 -13.39 -7.24 -7.01
CA PHE A 196 -12.28 -7.38 -6.08
C PHE A 196 -11.70 -8.80 -6.06
N CYS A 197 -12.56 -9.83 -6.11
CA CYS A 197 -12.14 -11.22 -6.20
C CYS A 197 -11.28 -11.49 -7.44
N SER A 198 -11.53 -10.79 -8.55
CA SER A 198 -10.72 -10.88 -9.76
C SER A 198 -9.37 -10.16 -9.66
N GLY A 199 -9.10 -9.45 -8.57
CA GLY A 199 -7.85 -8.70 -8.35
C GLY A 199 -7.90 -7.26 -8.86
N MET A 200 -9.09 -6.71 -9.16
CA MET A 200 -9.21 -5.28 -9.42
C MET A 200 -9.12 -4.48 -8.13
N THR A 201 -8.38 -3.37 -8.20
CA THR A 201 -8.08 -2.50 -7.06
C THR A 201 -8.29 -1.02 -7.42
N GLY A 202 -8.29 -0.18 -6.39
CA GLY A 202 -8.35 1.28 -6.52
C GLY A 202 -9.57 1.76 -7.30
N THR A 203 -9.39 2.75 -8.16
CA THR A 203 -10.51 3.38 -8.87
C THR A 203 -11.21 2.48 -9.88
N ARG A 204 -10.53 1.46 -10.44
CA ARG A 204 -11.18 0.49 -11.33
C ARG A 204 -12.19 -0.35 -10.55
N LEU A 205 -11.84 -0.71 -9.31
CA LEU A 205 -12.77 -1.36 -8.41
C LEU A 205 -13.93 -0.43 -8.05
N ASP A 206 -13.65 0.84 -7.76
CA ASP A 206 -14.70 1.82 -7.45
C ASP A 206 -15.68 2.02 -8.61
N GLN A 207 -15.21 2.01 -9.86
CA GLN A 207 -16.07 2.09 -11.06
C GLN A 207 -16.87 0.81 -11.32
N ALA A 208 -16.37 -0.36 -10.87
CA ALA A 208 -17.00 -1.64 -11.12
C ALA A 208 -18.04 -2.03 -10.06
N VAL A 209 -17.99 -1.40 -8.88
CA VAL A 209 -18.85 -1.70 -7.71
C VAL A 209 -19.66 -0.47 -7.28
N GLY A 210 -19.41 0.70 -7.85
CA GLY A 210 -20.13 1.96 -7.58
C GLY A 210 -21.42 2.12 -8.37
#